data_AF-A0AAE8LQ86-F1
#
_entry.id   AF-A0AAE8LQ86-F1
#
_cell.length_a   1.000
_cell.length_b   1.000
_cell.length_c   1.000
_cell.angle_alpha   90.00
_cell.angle_beta   90.00
_cell.angle_gamma   90.00
#
_symmetry.space_group_name_H-M   'P 1'
#
loop_
_entity.id
_entity.type
_entity.pdbx_description
1 polymer ?
#
loop_
_entity_poly.entity_id
_entity_poly.type
_entity_poly.pdbx_seq_one_letter_code
_entity_poly.pdbx_strand_id
1 'polypeptide(L)'
;MKDTVTGCSVELAMHLLGGRWRLLIASYLIDGPKRFNELRRLIPGISQRMLSLDLRALEDASLIARTVYPTVPVKVVTLPR
;
A
#
# COMPACT_ATOMS: atom_id res chain seq x y z
N MET A 1 14.10 11.78 -14.01
CA MET A 1 14.50 11.25 -12.68
C MET A 1 14.97 12.43 -11.88
N LYS A 2 14.55 12.61 -10.62
CA LYS A 2 15.07 13.70 -9.78
C LYS A 2 16.31 13.17 -9.08
N ASP A 3 17.46 13.62 -9.56
CA ASP A 3 18.77 13.29 -9.03
C ASP A 3 18.86 13.70 -7.55
N THR A 4 19.14 12.74 -6.67
CA THR A 4 19.45 13.00 -5.26
C THR A 4 20.76 13.77 -5.19
N VAL A 5 20.76 14.93 -4.55
CA VAL A 5 21.84 15.91 -4.62
C VAL A 5 23.08 15.44 -3.85
N THR A 6 22.95 14.50 -2.91
CA THR A 6 24.07 14.10 -2.03
C THR A 6 24.41 12.62 -1.97
N GLY A 7 23.71 11.74 -2.68
CA GLY A 7 23.89 10.28 -2.53
C GLY A 7 23.61 9.76 -1.11
N CYS A 8 23.03 10.61 -0.25
CA CYS A 8 22.71 10.29 1.12
C CYS A 8 21.46 9.40 1.16
N SER A 9 21.59 8.23 1.78
CA SER A 9 20.49 7.27 1.93
C SER A 9 19.27 7.89 2.62
N VAL A 10 19.49 8.88 3.49
CA VAL A 10 18.42 9.59 4.19
C VAL A 10 17.62 10.52 3.25
N GLU A 11 18.29 11.23 2.35
CA GLU A 11 17.63 12.07 1.33
C GLU A 11 16.77 11.20 0.40
N LEU A 12 17.32 10.06 -0.02
CA LEU A 12 16.60 9.09 -0.83
C LEU A 12 15.37 8.53 -0.09
N ALA A 13 15.52 8.17 1.18
CA ALA A 13 14.38 7.72 2.00
C ALA A 13 13.31 8.81 2.15
N MET A 14 13.71 10.06 2.38
CA MET A 14 12.78 11.19 2.45
C MET A 14 12.05 11.43 1.12
N HIS A 15 12.69 11.20 -0.02
CA HIS A 15 12.02 11.29 -1.33
C HIS A 15 11.06 10.13 -1.59
N LEU A 16 11.41 8.92 -1.18
CA LEU A 16 10.56 7.74 -1.37
C LEU A 16 9.34 7.74 -0.45
N LEU A 17 9.57 7.94 0.85
CA LEU A 17 8.53 8.01 1.88
C LEU A 17 7.83 9.37 1.91
N GLY A 18 8.40 10.37 1.23
CA GLY A 18 7.85 11.70 1.09
C GLY A 18 6.50 11.67 0.37
N GLY A 19 5.50 12.26 1.00
CA GLY A 19 4.14 12.33 0.48
C GLY A 19 3.13 12.35 1.60
N ARG A 20 1.92 12.87 1.32
CA ARG A 20 0.86 13.01 2.33
C ARG A 20 0.45 11.67 2.96
N TRP A 21 0.50 10.58 2.19
CA TRP A 21 -0.08 9.30 2.61
C TRP A 21 0.92 8.17 2.79
N ARG A 22 2.10 8.23 2.16
CA ARG A 22 3.06 7.10 2.15
C ARG A 22 3.55 6.72 3.53
N LEU A 23 3.89 7.72 4.37
CA LEU A 23 4.27 7.48 5.77
C LEU A 23 3.15 6.86 6.59
N LEU A 24 1.89 7.30 6.39
CA LEU A 24 0.72 6.73 7.08
C LEU A 24 0.46 5.29 6.62
N ILE A 25 0.58 5.02 5.33
CA ILE A 25 0.44 3.65 4.79
C ILE A 25 1.52 2.75 5.40
N ALA A 26 2.78 3.21 5.39
CA ALA A 26 3.90 2.47 5.96
C ALA A 26 3.70 2.22 7.46
N SER A 27 3.26 3.21 8.25
CA SER A 27 3.03 3.03 9.69
C SER A 27 1.98 1.96 9.97
N TYR A 28 0.87 1.93 9.21
CA TYR A 28 -0.15 0.89 9.39
C TYR A 28 0.31 -0.50 8.96
N LEU A 29 1.28 -0.60 8.04
CA LEU A 29 1.82 -1.87 7.58
C LEU A 29 2.89 -2.44 8.54
N ILE A 30 3.50 -1.60 9.38
CA ILE A 30 4.41 -2.04 10.46
C ILE A 30 3.67 -2.93 11.46
N ASP A 31 2.41 -2.60 11.77
CA ASP A 31 1.57 -3.40 12.67
C ASP A 31 1.14 -4.75 12.08
N GLY A 32 1.40 -4.97 10.79
CA GLY A 32 1.10 -6.22 10.08
C GLY A 32 0.41 -6.02 8.73
N PRO A 33 0.21 -7.12 7.97
CA PRO A 33 -0.38 -7.06 6.64
C PRO A 33 -1.83 -6.60 6.71
N LYS A 34 -2.21 -5.65 5.86
CA LYS A 34 -3.58 -5.12 5.75
C LYS A 34 -4.10 -5.19 4.32
N ARG A 35 -5.40 -5.44 4.17
CA ARG A 35 -6.06 -5.42 2.86
C ARG A 35 -6.21 -3.98 2.37
N PHE A 36 -6.33 -3.83 1.05
CA PHE A 36 -6.51 -2.51 0.41
C PHE A 36 -7.68 -1.71 1.00
N ASN A 37 -8.84 -2.36 1.19
CA ASN A 37 -10.01 -1.70 1.76
C ASN A 37 -9.86 -1.37 3.25
N GLU A 38 -9.05 -2.12 3.99
CA GLU A 38 -8.75 -1.82 5.40
C GLU A 38 -7.87 -0.58 5.49
N LEU A 39 -6.79 -0.51 4.70
CA LEU A 39 -5.94 0.69 4.61
C LEU A 39 -6.75 1.93 4.21
N ARG A 40 -7.65 1.81 3.23
CA ARG A 40 -8.53 2.91 2.83
C ARG A 40 -9.46 3.37 3.96
N ARG A 41 -9.91 2.47 4.83
CA ARG A 41 -10.76 2.83 5.99
C ARG A 41 -9.95 3.48 7.11
N LEU A 42 -8.71 3.04 7.33
CA LEU A 42 -7.80 3.58 8.34
C LEU A 42 -7.25 4.97 7.98
N ILE A 43 -7.28 5.32 6.69
CA ILE A 43 -6.78 6.60 6.19
C ILE A 43 -7.96 7.39 5.61
N PRO A 44 -8.79 8.04 6.44
CA PRO A 44 -9.93 8.81 5.96
C PRO A 44 -9.45 9.96 5.07
N GLY A 45 -10.06 10.10 3.89
CA GLY A 45 -9.73 11.15 2.91
C GLY A 45 -8.76 10.75 1.80
N ILE A 46 -8.17 9.55 1.85
CA ILE A 46 -7.42 9.04 0.70
C ILE A 46 -8.38 8.52 -0.37
N SER A 47 -8.16 8.93 -1.63
CA SER A 47 -8.90 8.36 -2.75
C SER A 47 -8.36 6.97 -3.09
N GLN A 48 -9.21 6.11 -3.66
CA GLN A 48 -8.79 4.77 -4.12
C GLN A 48 -7.64 4.85 -5.13
N ARG A 49 -7.68 5.82 -6.03
CA ARG A 49 -6.62 6.06 -7.01
C ARG A 49 -5.31 6.43 -6.32
N MET A 50 -5.35 7.36 -5.35
CA MET A 50 -4.15 7.80 -4.64
C MET A 50 -3.54 6.67 -3.80
N LEU A 51 -4.37 5.91 -3.08
CA LEU A 51 -3.90 4.74 -2.34
C LEU A 51 -3.21 3.72 -3.25
N SER A 52 -3.78 3.45 -4.43
CA SER A 52 -3.18 2.54 -5.41
C SER A 52 -1.84 3.06 -5.94
N LEU A 53 -1.75 4.36 -6.23
CA LEU A 53 -0.52 5.01 -6.70
C LEU A 53 0.58 4.99 -5.63
N ASP A 54 0.24 5.32 -4.38
CA ASP A 54 1.21 5.33 -3.29
C ASP A 54 1.68 3.92 -2.93
N LEU A 55 0.78 2.92 -2.92
CA LEU A 55 1.18 1.53 -2.73
C LEU A 55 2.11 1.05 -3.86
N ARG A 56 1.83 1.42 -5.11
CA ARG A 56 2.70 1.06 -6.24
C ARG A 56 4.07 1.74 -6.15
N ALA A 57 4.13 3.01 -5.75
CA ALA A 57 5.39 3.70 -5.56
C ALA A 57 6.24 3.07 -4.43
N LEU A 58 5.59 2.63 -3.34
CA LEU A 58 6.26 1.92 -2.25
C LEU A 58 6.73 0.51 -2.69
N GLU A 59 5.97 -0.16 -3.55
CA GLU A 59 6.33 -1.46 -4.12
C GLU A 59 7.49 -1.37 -5.11
N ASP A 60 7.49 -0.37 -6.01
CA ASP A 60 8.58 -0.08 -6.95
C ASP A 60 9.88 0.26 -6.20
N ALA A 61 9.76 0.87 -5.02
CA ALA A 61 10.87 1.14 -4.11
C ALA A 61 11.32 -0.08 -3.28
N SER A 62 10.71 -1.25 -3.47
CA SER A 62 10.93 -2.47 -2.69
C SER A 62 10.72 -2.30 -1.17
N LEU A 63 9.89 -1.33 -0.77
CA LEU A 63 9.57 -1.08 0.64
C LEU A 63 8.38 -1.92 1.14
N ILE A 64 7.50 -2.33 0.22
CA ILE A 64 6.37 -3.21 0.52
C ILE A 64 6.27 -4.32 -0.52
N ALA A 65 5.73 -5.47 -0.13
CA ALA A 65 5.37 -6.55 -1.04
C ALA A 65 3.85 -6.70 -1.08
N ARG A 66 3.25 -6.68 -2.28
CA ARG A 66 1.81 -6.92 -2.45
C ARG A 66 1.59 -8.35 -2.90
N THR A 67 0.85 -9.10 -2.09
CA THR A 67 0.38 -10.44 -2.48
C THR A 67 -1.06 -10.35 -2.95
N VAL A 68 -1.30 -10.69 -4.22
CA VAL A 68 -2.66 -10.85 -4.72
C VAL A 68 -3.12 -12.25 -4.34
N TYR A 69 -4.09 -12.32 -3.44
CA TYR A 69 -4.76 -13.58 -3.12
C TYR A 69 -5.91 -13.77 -4.12
N PRO A 70 -5.83 -14.74 -5.05
CA PRO A 70 -6.98 -15.11 -5.86
C PRO A 70 -8.01 -15.83 -4.98
N THR A 71 -8.80 -15.09 -4.22
CA THR A 71 -9.97 -15.65 -3.53
C THR A 71 -11.07 -15.88 -4.55
N VAL A 72 -11.18 -17.12 -5.02
CA VAL A 72 -12.41 -17.67 -5.58
C VAL A 72 -13.31 -18.03 -4.40
N PRO A 73 -14.60 -17.69 -4.46
CA PRO A 73 -15.52 -18.79 -4.15
C PRO A 73 -16.66 -18.82 -5.15
N VAL A 74 -16.91 -19.98 -5.74
CA VAL A 74 -18.31 -20.31 -6.07
C VAL A 74 -18.91 -20.80 -4.76
N LYS A 75 -19.62 -19.92 -4.03
CA LYS A 75 -20.50 -20.36 -2.95
C LYS A 75 -21.74 -20.99 -3.60
N VAL A 76 -21.80 -22.31 -3.64
CA VAL A 76 -23.04 -23.06 -3.94
C VAL A 76 -23.58 -23.60 -2.62
N VAL A 77 -24.74 -23.09 -2.19
CA VAL A 77 -25.53 -23.67 -1.11
C VAL A 77 -26.69 -24.43 -1.77
N THR A 78 -26.74 -25.74 -1.55
CA THR A 78 -27.86 -26.59 -1.97
C THR A 78 -28.56 -27.10 -0.71
N LEU A 79 -29.86 -26.81 -0.58
CA LEU A 79 -30.70 -27.26 0.54
C LEU A 79 -31.56 -28.45 0.09
N PRO A 80 -31.80 -29.45 0.96
CA PRO A 80 -32.75 -30.54 0.68
C PRO A 80 -34.19 -30.01 0.65
N ARG A 81 -35.02 -30.62 -0.21
CA ARG A 81 -36.43 -30.25 -0.41
C ARG A 81 -37.34 -30.96 0.58
#